data_AF-A0A4U5MWC4-F1
#
_entry.id   AF-A0A4U5MWC4-F1
#
_cell.length_a   1.000
_cell.length_b   1.000
_cell.length_c   1.000
_cell.angle_alpha   90.00
_cell.angle_beta   90.00
_cell.angle_gamma   90.00
#
_symmetry.space_group_name_H-M   'P 1'
#
loop_
_entity.id
_entity.type
_entity.pdbx_description
1 polymer ?
#
loop_
_entity_poly.entity_id
_entity_poly.type
_entity_poly.pdbx_seq_one_letter_code
_entity_poly.pdbx_strand_id
1 'polypeptide(L)'
;MAMSMCSTQAWNILHHFPLKSPIHPVSLPFYKTHSDFSPLSTFPHLNNNSTPTHLSFKASSSSSSSFSVGRAEYTEETATKEKFQRSLSLPGCSTSLSLLGTGYREKVFAIIGVKVYAAGLYVNPSILSTLSTWKGQSASEIQENSALFSSIFQAPLEKSLQIVLVRDIDGKTFWDALDDAISPRIKTATPVDESALSTFRSIFQGRSLKKGTLIFLTWLNPSKMLVCVSSDGIPSSADATIESENVTSALFDVFFGDAPVSPSLKNSAANGLATILK
;
A
#
# COMPACT_ATOMS: atom_id res chain seq x y z
N MET A 1 -13.74 30.87 -35.00
CA MET A 1 -13.88 30.84 -33.52
C MET A 1 -15.12 30.02 -33.21
N ALA A 2 -14.97 28.83 -32.65
CA ALA A 2 -16.09 27.93 -32.32
C ALA A 2 -15.70 27.12 -31.08
N MET A 3 -16.53 27.15 -30.04
CA MET A 3 -16.32 26.36 -28.82
C MET A 3 -17.00 25.01 -28.97
N SER A 4 -16.24 23.92 -28.83
CA SER A 4 -16.81 22.59 -28.62
C SER A 4 -16.99 22.37 -27.12
N MET A 5 -18.22 22.14 -26.67
CA MET A 5 -18.50 21.91 -25.25
C MET A 5 -18.32 20.42 -24.91
N CYS A 6 -17.36 20.12 -24.03
CA CYS A 6 -17.17 18.76 -23.52
C CYS A 6 -18.34 18.39 -22.58
N SER A 7 -19.11 17.36 -22.93
CA SER A 7 -20.24 16.88 -22.14
C SER A 7 -19.82 15.72 -21.24
N THR A 8 -19.52 16.02 -19.98
CA THR A 8 -19.15 15.02 -18.97
C THR A 8 -20.40 14.25 -18.50
N GLN A 9 -20.71 13.12 -19.13
CA GLN A 9 -21.78 12.23 -18.67
C GLN A 9 -21.40 11.54 -17.35
N ALA A 10 -22.08 11.90 -16.27
CA ALA A 10 -21.94 11.24 -14.97
C ALA A 10 -22.69 9.90 -14.96
N TRP A 11 -21.98 8.79 -14.73
CA TRP A 11 -22.56 7.45 -14.63
C TRP A 11 -23.12 7.19 -13.22
N ASN A 12 -24.42 7.44 -13.05
CA ASN A 12 -25.17 7.04 -11.85
C ASN A 12 -25.78 5.64 -12.03
N ILE A 13 -25.24 4.62 -11.37
CA ILE A 13 -25.83 3.27 -11.33
C ILE A 13 -26.63 3.11 -10.03
N LEU A 14 -27.94 2.88 -10.17
CA LEU A 14 -28.88 2.65 -9.08
C LEU A 14 -28.89 1.16 -8.68
N HIS A 15 -28.32 0.82 -7.52
CA HIS A 15 -28.43 -0.52 -6.96
C HIS A 15 -29.75 -0.71 -6.21
N HIS A 16 -30.61 -1.61 -6.70
CA HIS A 16 -31.77 -2.12 -5.96
C HIS A 16 -31.35 -3.20 -4.95
N PHE A 17 -31.93 -3.17 -3.75
CA PHE A 17 -31.84 -4.23 -2.74
C PHE A 17 -33.16 -5.02 -2.66
N PRO A 18 -33.14 -6.36 -2.69
CA PRO A 18 -34.20 -7.20 -2.12
C PRO A 18 -33.90 -7.57 -0.66
N LEU A 19 -34.93 -7.91 0.12
CA LEU A 19 -34.84 -8.13 1.57
C LEU A 19 -34.86 -9.62 1.99
N LYS A 20 -34.07 -9.93 3.03
CA LYS A 20 -34.17 -11.00 4.05
C LYS A 20 -35.12 -12.21 3.84
N SER A 21 -34.58 -13.39 4.17
CA SER A 21 -35.21 -14.32 5.14
C SER A 21 -34.15 -15.13 5.93
N PRO A 22 -34.41 -15.60 7.17
CA PRO A 22 -33.39 -16.21 8.06
C PRO A 22 -33.50 -17.74 8.21
N ILE A 23 -32.44 -18.37 8.76
CA ILE A 23 -32.43 -19.76 9.26
C ILE A 23 -31.76 -19.80 10.64
N HIS A 24 -32.25 -20.67 11.53
CA HIS A 24 -31.85 -20.76 12.95
C HIS A 24 -30.60 -21.66 13.20
N PRO A 25 -29.88 -21.46 14.33
CA PRO A 25 -28.77 -22.33 14.73
C PRO A 25 -29.25 -23.62 15.42
N VAL A 26 -28.43 -24.67 15.34
CA VAL A 26 -28.52 -25.92 16.14
C VAL A 26 -27.38 -25.92 17.17
N SER A 27 -27.52 -26.65 18.28
CA SER A 27 -26.60 -26.58 19.44
C SER A 27 -26.40 -27.93 20.13
N LEU A 28 -25.47 -27.95 21.10
CA LEU A 28 -25.14 -29.02 22.07
C LEU A 28 -24.16 -30.12 21.57
N PRO A 29 -23.44 -30.84 22.47
CA PRO A 29 -23.35 -30.67 23.94
C PRO A 29 -21.92 -30.45 24.50
N PHE A 30 -21.86 -30.24 25.82
CA PHE A 30 -20.65 -30.20 26.67
C PHE A 30 -19.92 -31.55 26.78
N TYR A 31 -18.61 -31.50 26.99
CA TYR A 31 -17.90 -32.38 27.94
C TYR A 31 -16.95 -31.52 28.79
N LYS A 32 -16.81 -31.85 30.09
CA LYS A 32 -15.95 -31.13 31.04
C LYS A 32 -15.36 -32.11 32.05
N THR A 33 -14.05 -32.09 32.25
CA THR A 33 -13.36 -32.83 33.31
C THR A 33 -12.41 -31.88 34.06
N HIS A 34 -12.41 -31.99 35.39
CA HIS A 34 -11.47 -31.33 36.30
C HIS A 34 -10.50 -32.38 36.86
N SER A 35 -9.29 -31.95 37.21
CA SER A 35 -8.50 -32.56 38.29
C SER A 35 -7.47 -31.56 38.79
N ASP A 36 -7.66 -31.03 40.00
CA ASP A 36 -6.66 -30.24 40.71
C ASP A 36 -5.47 -31.10 41.14
N PHE A 37 -4.31 -30.50 41.43
CA PHE A 37 -3.55 -30.72 42.68
C PHE A 37 -2.36 -29.75 42.79
N SER A 38 -1.98 -29.44 44.04
CA SER A 38 -0.73 -28.77 44.44
C SER A 38 -0.36 -29.31 45.84
N PRO A 39 0.92 -29.24 46.28
CA PRO A 39 1.31 -28.10 47.14
C PRO A 39 2.82 -27.68 47.07
N LEU A 40 3.19 -26.78 47.99
CA LEU A 40 4.52 -26.20 48.32
C LEU A 40 5.66 -27.25 48.42
N SER A 41 6.96 -26.93 48.28
CA SER A 41 7.81 -26.04 49.11
C SER A 41 9.28 -26.05 48.57
N THR A 42 10.31 -25.30 49.01
CA THR A 42 10.57 -24.33 50.12
C THR A 42 11.64 -23.29 49.68
N PHE A 43 11.84 -22.19 50.42
CA PHE A 43 13.05 -21.34 50.34
C PHE A 43 14.24 -21.93 51.15
N PRO A 44 15.48 -21.45 50.94
CA PRO A 44 16.04 -20.53 51.96
C PRO A 44 16.75 -19.28 51.38
N HIS A 45 17.09 -18.35 52.28
CA HIS A 45 17.65 -17.02 52.02
C HIS A 45 19.08 -16.88 52.57
N LEU A 46 19.93 -16.07 51.93
CA LEU A 46 21.17 -15.58 52.58
C LEU A 46 21.57 -14.16 52.10
N ASN A 47 21.88 -13.34 53.11
CA ASN A 47 22.44 -11.98 53.05
C ASN A 47 24.00 -12.08 52.88
N ASN A 48 24.86 -11.07 52.71
CA ASN A 48 24.80 -9.64 53.03
C ASN A 48 25.90 -8.82 52.28
N ASN A 49 25.78 -7.48 52.30
CA ASN A 49 26.70 -6.39 51.93
C ASN A 49 28.24 -6.66 51.83
N SER A 50 28.96 -5.94 50.95
CA SER A 50 29.80 -4.75 51.34
C SER A 50 30.79 -4.20 50.28
N THR A 51 30.54 -2.98 49.77
CA THR A 51 31.53 -1.89 49.42
C THR A 51 32.58 -2.07 48.29
N PRO A 52 33.15 -0.96 47.73
CA PRO A 52 33.79 -0.96 46.39
C PRO A 52 35.30 -0.59 46.33
N THR A 53 35.94 -0.86 45.19
CA THR A 53 37.30 -0.36 44.85
C THR A 53 37.42 0.25 43.45
N HIS A 54 37.83 1.51 43.47
CA HIS A 54 38.28 2.42 42.40
C HIS A 54 39.35 1.84 41.42
N LEU A 55 39.23 2.13 40.10
CA LEU A 55 40.29 2.77 39.27
C LEU A 55 39.98 2.89 37.74
N SER A 56 40.06 4.13 37.24
CA SER A 56 40.69 4.60 35.98
C SER A 56 40.38 4.05 34.57
N PHE A 57 39.70 4.91 33.80
CA PHE A 57 40.00 5.38 32.42
C PHE A 57 40.38 4.41 31.28
N LYS A 58 39.56 4.46 30.21
CA LYS A 58 40.08 4.71 28.86
C LYS A 58 39.08 5.52 28.03
N ALA A 59 39.53 6.62 27.42
CA ALA A 59 38.70 7.42 26.52
C ALA A 59 38.81 6.90 25.07
N SER A 60 37.68 6.89 24.36
CA SER A 60 37.62 6.68 22.91
C SER A 60 36.66 7.72 22.31
N SER A 61 37.18 8.63 21.51
CA SER A 61 36.43 9.71 20.90
C SER A 61 35.55 9.22 19.75
N SER A 62 34.23 9.22 19.92
CA SER A 62 33.29 9.19 18.80
C SER A 62 33.28 10.56 18.12
N SER A 63 33.95 10.66 16.98
CA SER A 63 34.02 11.89 16.19
C SER A 63 32.64 12.32 15.67
N SER A 64 32.19 13.51 16.05
CA SER A 64 30.96 14.11 15.56
C SER A 64 31.12 14.64 14.12
N SER A 65 30.62 13.89 13.15
CA SER A 65 30.43 14.34 11.77
C SER A 65 29.09 13.82 11.22
N SER A 66 28.30 14.61 10.49
CA SER A 66 28.31 16.08 10.33
C SER A 66 26.89 16.56 10.00
N PHE A 67 26.61 17.86 10.17
CA PHE A 67 25.29 18.43 9.90
C PHE A 67 24.92 18.34 8.40
N SER A 68 24.23 17.26 8.02
CA SER A 68 23.36 17.27 6.84
C SER A 68 22.07 17.99 7.22
N VAL A 69 21.82 19.15 6.62
CA VAL A 69 20.59 19.94 6.85
C VAL A 69 19.37 19.05 6.57
N GLY A 70 18.60 18.75 7.61
CA GLY A 70 17.59 17.69 7.58
C GLY A 70 16.52 17.97 6.53
N ARG A 71 16.56 17.23 5.40
CA ARG A 71 15.65 17.38 4.25
C ARG A 71 14.16 17.13 4.56
N ALA A 72 13.83 16.81 5.81
CA ALA A 72 12.77 15.89 6.23
C ALA A 72 12.93 14.48 5.64
N GLU A 73 12.63 13.48 6.45
CA GLU A 73 12.60 12.07 6.05
C GLU A 73 11.30 11.72 5.29
N TYR A 74 10.26 12.55 5.44
CA TYR A 74 8.89 12.32 4.95
C TYR A 74 8.42 13.40 3.96
N THR A 75 7.51 13.01 3.07
CA THR A 75 6.57 13.89 2.37
C THR A 75 5.18 13.71 3.00
N GLU A 76 4.46 14.80 3.23
CA GLU A 76 3.07 14.78 3.71
C GLU A 76 2.10 14.87 2.52
N GLU A 77 1.07 14.03 2.49
CA GLU A 77 -0.01 14.16 1.52
C GLU A 77 -0.97 15.28 1.98
N THR A 78 -1.08 16.32 1.15
CA THR A 78 -1.72 17.60 1.48
C THR A 78 -3.15 17.47 2.02
N ALA A 79 -3.97 16.57 1.46
CA ALA A 79 -5.40 16.50 1.74
C ALA A 79 -5.76 15.61 2.94
N THR A 80 -4.94 14.61 3.27
CA THR A 80 -5.19 13.63 4.34
C THR A 80 -4.31 13.82 5.56
N LYS A 81 -3.13 14.44 5.39
CA LYS A 81 -2.07 14.60 6.42
C LYS A 81 -1.31 13.32 6.78
N GLU A 82 -1.48 12.26 6.01
CA GLU A 82 -0.65 11.06 6.11
C GLU A 82 0.77 11.31 5.58
N LYS A 83 1.76 10.65 6.18
CA LYS A 83 3.19 10.90 5.93
C LYS A 83 3.88 9.68 5.34
N PHE A 84 4.50 9.90 4.19
CA PHE A 84 5.20 8.89 3.39
C PHE A 84 6.71 9.11 3.54
N GLN A 85 7.46 8.08 3.95
CA GLN A 85 8.93 8.15 3.94
C GLN A 85 9.43 8.38 2.51
N ARG A 86 10.55 9.07 2.31
CA ARG A 86 11.08 9.30 0.96
C ARG A 86 11.85 8.13 0.37
N SER A 87 12.18 7.14 1.20
CA SER A 87 12.81 5.89 0.83
C SER A 87 12.21 4.76 1.67
N LEU A 88 11.93 3.61 1.07
CA LEU A 88 11.44 2.41 1.76
C LEU A 88 12.24 1.18 1.34
N SER A 89 12.60 0.33 2.31
CA SER A 89 12.99 -1.05 2.04
C SER A 89 11.78 -1.95 2.33
N LEU A 90 11.38 -2.78 1.37
CA LEU A 90 10.18 -3.62 1.43
C LEU A 90 10.50 -5.09 1.15
N PRO A 91 9.65 -6.04 1.61
CA PRO A 91 9.83 -7.46 1.32
C PRO A 91 10.00 -7.73 -0.17
N GLY A 92 10.96 -8.59 -0.52
CA GLY A 92 11.27 -8.98 -1.90
C GLY A 92 12.01 -7.94 -2.76
N CYS A 93 12.21 -6.70 -2.27
CA CYS A 93 12.97 -5.69 -3.00
C CYS A 93 14.48 -5.83 -2.76
N SER A 94 15.26 -5.79 -3.83
CA SER A 94 16.73 -5.82 -3.81
C SER A 94 17.37 -4.50 -3.38
N THR A 95 16.64 -3.39 -3.50
CA THR A 95 17.09 -2.03 -3.19
C THR A 95 15.98 -1.23 -2.51
N SER A 96 16.34 -0.14 -1.83
CA SER A 96 15.35 0.79 -1.28
C SER A 96 14.67 1.60 -2.39
N LEU A 97 13.34 1.60 -2.40
CA LEU A 97 12.52 2.30 -3.39
C LEU A 97 12.36 3.77 -2.98
N SER A 98 12.49 4.69 -3.94
CA SER A 98 12.31 6.13 -3.70
C SER A 98 10.88 6.58 -3.98
N LEU A 99 10.34 7.44 -3.12
CA LEU A 99 9.00 8.03 -3.27
C LEU A 99 8.97 8.99 -4.47
N LEU A 100 8.08 8.71 -5.42
CA LEU A 100 7.93 9.46 -6.66
C LEU A 100 6.76 10.47 -6.61
N GLY A 101 5.70 10.16 -5.87
CA GLY A 101 4.54 11.03 -5.71
C GLY A 101 3.53 10.50 -4.70
N THR A 102 2.65 11.38 -4.20
CA THR A 102 1.61 11.08 -3.21
C THR A 102 0.26 11.65 -3.61
N GLY A 103 -0.83 10.97 -3.26
CA GLY A 103 -2.18 11.43 -3.48
C GLY A 103 -3.18 10.73 -2.58
N TYR A 104 -4.47 10.90 -2.85
CA TYR A 104 -5.54 10.29 -2.04
C TYR A 104 -6.68 9.81 -2.93
N ARG A 105 -7.44 8.82 -2.46
CA ARG A 105 -8.73 8.45 -3.06
C ARG A 105 -9.86 9.00 -2.20
N GLU A 106 -10.83 9.59 -2.88
CA GLU A 106 -12.12 9.97 -2.33
C GLU A 106 -13.21 9.08 -2.97
N LYS A 107 -14.26 8.77 -2.21
CA LYS A 107 -15.49 8.19 -2.76
C LYS A 107 -16.65 9.07 -2.32
N VAL A 108 -17.48 9.50 -3.29
CA VAL A 108 -18.69 10.26 -3.01
C VAL A 108 -19.76 9.29 -2.51
N PHE A 109 -20.34 9.61 -1.36
CA PHE A 109 -21.48 8.90 -0.78
C PHE A 109 -22.67 9.86 -0.78
N ALA A 110 -23.62 9.61 -1.68
CA ALA A 110 -24.72 10.51 -2.05
C ALA A 110 -24.23 11.90 -2.50
N ILE A 111 -24.06 12.85 -1.56
CA ILE A 111 -23.66 14.25 -1.82
C ILE A 111 -22.27 14.54 -1.24
N ILE A 112 -21.76 13.73 -0.30
CA ILE A 112 -20.55 14.02 0.46
C ILE A 112 -19.38 13.19 -0.07
N GLY A 113 -18.33 13.86 -0.53
CA GLY A 113 -17.02 13.26 -0.78
C GLY A 113 -16.37 12.83 0.53
N VAL A 114 -15.98 11.56 0.66
CA VAL A 114 -15.27 11.06 1.85
C VAL A 114 -13.98 10.37 1.45
N LYS A 115 -12.86 10.89 1.99
CA LYS A 115 -11.51 10.36 1.80
C LYS A 115 -11.44 8.92 2.33
N VAL A 116 -10.89 8.03 1.51
CA VAL A 116 -10.84 6.58 1.74
C VAL A 116 -9.45 6.17 2.20
N TYR A 117 -8.43 6.62 1.47
CA TYR A 117 -7.03 6.41 1.79
C TYR A 117 -6.14 7.52 1.22
N ALA A 118 -4.96 7.68 1.82
CA ALA A 118 -3.81 8.29 1.16
C ALA A 118 -3.02 7.19 0.42
N ALA A 119 -2.21 7.57 -0.56
CA ALA A 119 -1.34 6.66 -1.30
C ALA A 119 -0.04 7.33 -1.73
N GLY A 120 1.03 6.53 -1.88
CA GLY A 120 2.33 6.95 -2.35
C GLY A 120 2.93 5.92 -3.31
N LEU A 121 3.39 6.39 -4.48
CA LEU A 121 4.09 5.56 -5.46
C LEU A 121 5.60 5.60 -5.18
N TYR A 122 6.20 4.42 -5.05
CA TYR A 122 7.63 4.22 -4.89
C TYR A 122 8.20 3.44 -6.07
N VAL A 123 9.41 3.78 -6.49
CA VAL A 123 10.11 3.12 -7.61
C VAL A 123 11.56 2.82 -7.26
N ASN A 124 12.10 1.70 -7.75
CA ASN A 124 13.55 1.49 -7.81
C ASN A 124 14.18 2.63 -8.64
N PRO A 125 15.13 3.42 -8.11
CA PRO A 125 15.73 4.55 -8.82
C PRO A 125 16.31 4.20 -10.20
N SER A 126 16.69 2.94 -10.42
CA SER A 126 17.23 2.45 -11.69
C SER A 126 16.22 2.54 -12.84
N ILE A 127 14.91 2.56 -12.55
CA ILE A 127 13.84 2.75 -13.55
C ILE A 127 14.02 4.08 -14.30
N LEU A 128 14.58 5.11 -13.67
CA LEU A 128 14.78 6.42 -14.30
C LEU A 128 15.68 6.34 -15.56
N SER A 129 16.56 5.34 -15.65
CA SER A 129 17.40 5.11 -16.84
C SER A 129 16.59 4.66 -18.07
N THR A 130 15.49 3.92 -17.87
CA THR A 130 14.61 3.47 -18.97
C THR A 130 13.68 4.57 -19.46
N LEU A 131 13.52 5.65 -18.69
CA LEU A 131 12.66 6.80 -19.00
C LEU A 131 13.39 7.95 -19.72
N SER A 132 14.59 7.70 -20.24
CA SER A 132 15.43 8.70 -20.92
C SER A 132 14.77 9.33 -22.15
N THR A 133 13.84 8.64 -22.83
CA THR A 133 13.07 9.17 -23.97
C THR A 133 12.12 10.33 -23.59
N TRP A 134 11.69 10.42 -22.33
CA TRP A 134 10.78 11.47 -21.84
C TRP A 134 11.53 12.60 -21.10
N LYS A 135 12.86 12.65 -21.24
CA LYS A 135 13.69 13.67 -20.64
C LYS A 135 13.30 15.08 -21.12
N GLY A 136 13.18 16.02 -20.18
CA GLY A 136 12.83 17.42 -20.43
C GLY A 136 11.34 17.72 -20.58
N GLN A 137 10.46 16.72 -20.55
CA GLN A 137 9.01 16.93 -20.63
C GLN A 137 8.44 17.60 -19.37
N SER A 138 7.40 18.41 -19.55
CA SER A 138 6.64 19.01 -18.46
C SER A 138 5.79 17.97 -17.71
N ALA A 139 5.39 18.30 -16.47
CA ALA A 139 4.51 17.44 -15.68
C ALA A 139 3.15 17.18 -16.36
N SER A 140 2.64 18.15 -17.12
CA SER A 140 1.43 18.01 -17.95
C SER A 140 1.60 16.99 -19.07
N GLU A 141 2.69 17.09 -19.85
CA GLU A 141 2.98 16.13 -20.92
C GLU A 141 3.16 14.72 -20.34
N ILE A 142 3.90 14.58 -19.24
CA ILE A 142 4.10 13.30 -18.55
C ILE A 142 2.78 12.73 -18.00
N GLN A 143 1.87 13.56 -17.47
CA GLN A 143 0.58 13.11 -16.94
C GLN A 143 -0.32 12.53 -18.04
N GLU A 144 -0.32 13.13 -19.22
CA GLU A 144 -1.12 12.69 -20.38
C GLU A 144 -0.45 11.55 -21.16
N ASN A 145 0.86 11.30 -20.94
CA ASN A 145 1.62 10.25 -21.61
C ASN A 145 1.37 8.87 -20.97
N SER A 146 0.34 8.15 -21.44
CA SER A 146 0.06 6.77 -21.02
C SER A 146 1.25 5.83 -21.23
N ALA A 147 1.95 5.96 -22.36
CA ALA A 147 3.11 5.12 -22.70
C ALA A 147 4.26 5.21 -21.68
N LEU A 148 4.51 6.37 -21.08
CA LEU A 148 5.49 6.53 -19.99
C LEU A 148 5.11 5.69 -18.77
N PHE A 149 3.83 5.71 -18.36
CA PHE A 149 3.37 4.89 -17.24
C PHE A 149 3.38 3.39 -17.60
N SER A 150 3.08 3.04 -18.85
CA SER A 150 3.27 1.68 -19.38
C SER A 150 4.74 1.24 -19.34
N SER A 151 5.71 2.12 -19.62
CA SER A 151 7.14 1.81 -19.49
C SER A 151 7.59 1.65 -18.03
N ILE A 152 7.01 2.41 -17.09
CA ILE A 152 7.23 2.19 -15.65
C ILE A 152 6.68 0.82 -15.22
N PHE A 153 5.50 0.42 -15.73
CA PHE A 153 4.95 -0.91 -15.49
C PHE A 153 5.85 -2.01 -16.05
N GLN A 154 6.18 -1.93 -17.35
CA GLN A 154 6.94 -2.94 -18.08
C GLN A 154 8.43 -3.04 -17.69
N ALA A 155 8.99 -2.04 -17.01
CA ALA A 155 10.34 -2.13 -16.45
C ALA A 155 10.46 -3.34 -15.48
N PRO A 156 11.41 -4.28 -15.68
CA PRO A 156 11.62 -5.45 -14.83
C PRO A 156 12.42 -5.08 -13.56
N LEU A 157 11.90 -4.09 -12.84
CA LEU A 157 12.48 -3.45 -11.67
C LEU A 157 11.35 -3.13 -10.69
N GLU A 158 11.69 -3.13 -9.39
CA GLU A 158 10.70 -3.07 -8.33
C GLU A 158 10.03 -1.69 -8.22
N LYS A 159 8.75 -1.72 -7.90
CA LYS A 159 7.90 -0.55 -7.71
C LYS A 159 6.79 -0.93 -6.74
N SER A 160 6.45 -0.03 -5.83
CA SER A 160 5.46 -0.29 -4.79
C SER A 160 4.47 0.85 -4.67
N LEU A 161 3.20 0.51 -4.57
CA LEU A 161 2.16 1.42 -4.12
C LEU A 161 1.91 1.19 -2.63
N GLN A 162 2.26 2.16 -1.80
CA GLN A 162 1.82 2.20 -0.40
C GLN A 162 0.45 2.88 -0.36
N ILE A 163 -0.52 2.25 0.30
CA ILE A 163 -1.84 2.79 0.60
C ILE A 163 -1.95 2.88 2.13
N VAL A 164 -2.47 4.01 2.64
CA VAL A 164 -2.69 4.28 4.07
C VAL A 164 -4.17 4.58 4.28
N LEU A 165 -4.89 3.70 4.98
CA LEU A 165 -6.33 3.92 5.20
C LEU A 165 -6.56 5.06 6.19
N VAL A 166 -7.30 6.09 5.77
CA VAL A 166 -7.57 7.28 6.61
C VAL A 166 -8.87 7.18 7.41
N ARG A 167 -9.57 6.04 7.26
CA ARG A 167 -10.83 5.66 7.90
C ARG A 167 -10.93 4.14 7.98
N ASP A 168 -11.83 3.64 8.82
CA ASP A 168 -12.22 2.24 8.81
C ASP A 168 -12.95 1.86 7.52
N ILE A 169 -12.66 0.64 7.03
CA ILE A 169 -13.30 -0.02 5.89
C ILE A 169 -13.37 -1.52 6.23
N ASP A 170 -14.49 -2.19 5.97
CA ASP A 170 -14.51 -3.64 6.03
C ASP A 170 -13.77 -4.26 4.83
N GLY A 171 -13.09 -5.39 5.02
CA GLY A 171 -12.29 -6.03 3.97
C GLY A 171 -13.09 -6.42 2.72
N LYS A 172 -14.42 -6.63 2.85
CA LYS A 172 -15.30 -6.88 1.71
C LYS A 172 -15.50 -5.61 0.88
N THR A 173 -15.89 -4.49 1.48
CA THR A 173 -16.02 -3.18 0.78
C THR A 173 -14.70 -2.74 0.13
N PHE A 174 -13.55 -3.02 0.76
CA PHE A 174 -12.26 -2.75 0.13
C PHE A 174 -12.01 -3.62 -1.11
N TRP A 175 -12.24 -4.94 -1.02
CA TRP A 175 -12.12 -5.82 -2.17
C TRP A 175 -13.14 -5.52 -3.26
N ASP A 176 -14.42 -5.44 -2.95
CA ASP A 176 -15.49 -5.19 -3.92
C ASP A 176 -15.18 -3.92 -4.76
N ALA A 177 -14.76 -2.84 -4.10
CA ALA A 177 -14.41 -1.57 -4.74
C ALA A 177 -13.06 -1.57 -5.50
N LEU A 178 -12.39 -2.72 -5.56
CA LEU A 178 -11.19 -3.01 -6.34
C LEU A 178 -11.51 -4.06 -7.43
N ASP A 179 -12.37 -5.03 -7.16
CA ASP A 179 -13.00 -5.97 -8.11
C ASP A 179 -13.76 -5.20 -9.21
N ASP A 180 -14.58 -4.21 -8.78
CA ASP A 180 -15.22 -3.17 -9.61
C ASP A 180 -14.23 -2.44 -10.52
N ALA A 181 -12.98 -2.28 -10.06
CA ALA A 181 -11.95 -1.50 -10.76
C ALA A 181 -11.08 -2.37 -11.69
N ILE A 182 -10.87 -3.65 -11.35
CA ILE A 182 -10.09 -4.61 -12.13
C ILE A 182 -10.93 -5.25 -13.25
N SER A 183 -12.18 -5.63 -12.96
CA SER A 183 -13.02 -6.39 -13.90
C SER A 183 -13.21 -5.72 -15.27
N PRO A 184 -13.38 -4.38 -15.40
CA PRO A 184 -13.46 -3.71 -16.71
C PRO A 184 -12.15 -3.76 -17.52
N ARG A 185 -11.02 -4.09 -16.89
CA ARG A 185 -9.67 -4.11 -17.48
C ARG A 185 -9.27 -5.50 -17.97
N ILE A 186 -9.73 -6.56 -17.31
CA ILE A 186 -9.48 -7.96 -17.70
C ILE A 186 -10.67 -8.47 -18.53
N LYS A 187 -10.62 -8.24 -19.85
CA LYS A 187 -11.73 -8.56 -20.79
C LYS A 187 -12.13 -10.04 -20.80
N THR A 188 -11.15 -10.92 -20.62
CA THR A 188 -11.34 -12.39 -20.53
C THR A 188 -10.31 -12.89 -19.54
N ALA A 189 -10.74 -13.31 -18.34
CA ALA A 189 -9.85 -13.92 -17.37
C ALA A 189 -9.44 -15.33 -17.83
N THR A 190 -8.16 -15.66 -17.66
CA THR A 190 -7.65 -17.04 -17.74
C THR A 190 -7.74 -17.71 -16.36
N PRO A 191 -7.64 -19.05 -16.26
CA PRO A 191 -7.59 -19.73 -14.96
C PRO A 191 -6.42 -19.29 -14.06
N VAL A 192 -5.34 -18.75 -14.65
CA VAL A 192 -4.23 -18.13 -13.91
C VAL A 192 -4.67 -16.81 -13.28
N ASP A 193 -5.41 -16.00 -14.02
CA ASP A 193 -5.96 -14.72 -13.56
C ASP A 193 -7.02 -14.94 -12.47
N GLU A 194 -7.92 -15.92 -12.64
CA GLU A 194 -8.90 -16.32 -11.63
C GLU A 194 -8.23 -16.77 -10.33
N SER A 195 -7.17 -17.58 -10.42
CA SER A 195 -6.37 -18.02 -9.28
C SER A 195 -5.65 -16.85 -8.59
N ALA A 196 -5.07 -15.94 -9.38
CA ALA A 196 -4.41 -14.74 -8.89
C ALA A 196 -5.39 -13.77 -8.18
N LEU A 197 -6.58 -13.55 -8.75
CA LEU A 197 -7.65 -12.74 -8.14
C LEU A 197 -8.20 -13.38 -6.87
N SER A 198 -8.43 -14.70 -6.87
CA SER A 198 -8.85 -15.46 -5.69
C SER A 198 -7.82 -15.36 -4.55
N THR A 199 -6.54 -15.53 -4.88
CA THR A 199 -5.42 -15.38 -3.95
C THR A 199 -5.39 -13.96 -3.38
N PHE A 200 -5.43 -12.92 -4.23
CA PHE A 200 -5.46 -11.52 -3.79
C PHE A 200 -6.64 -11.25 -2.85
N ARG A 201 -7.84 -11.70 -3.22
CA ARG A 201 -9.07 -11.52 -2.46
C ARG A 201 -8.98 -12.13 -1.06
N SER A 202 -8.36 -13.30 -0.93
CA SER A 202 -8.25 -14.03 0.35
C SER A 202 -7.56 -13.22 1.46
N ILE A 203 -6.61 -12.34 1.11
CA ILE A 203 -5.82 -11.50 2.03
C ILE A 203 -6.71 -10.53 2.84
N PHE A 204 -7.81 -10.08 2.22
CA PHE A 204 -8.76 -9.11 2.77
C PHE A 204 -10.03 -9.76 3.33
N GLN A 205 -10.31 -11.03 3.01
CA GLN A 205 -11.44 -11.76 3.58
C GLN A 205 -11.27 -11.92 5.09
N GLY A 206 -12.30 -11.54 5.86
CA GLY A 206 -12.27 -11.58 7.33
C GLY A 206 -11.36 -10.55 8.02
N ARG A 207 -10.43 -9.90 7.30
CA ARG A 207 -9.52 -8.89 7.87
C ARG A 207 -10.28 -7.58 8.14
N SER A 208 -10.16 -7.05 9.36
CA SER A 208 -10.67 -5.72 9.71
C SER A 208 -9.64 -4.68 9.28
N LEU A 209 -9.98 -3.81 8.33
CA LEU A 209 -9.06 -2.77 7.84
C LEU A 209 -9.39 -1.45 8.55
N LYS A 210 -8.49 -1.04 9.44
CA LYS A 210 -8.70 0.11 10.33
C LYS A 210 -8.06 1.36 9.76
N LYS A 211 -8.47 2.54 10.27
CA LYS A 211 -7.66 3.74 10.08
C LYS A 211 -6.22 3.45 10.55
N GLY A 212 -5.24 3.77 9.72
CA GLY A 212 -3.82 3.49 9.94
C GLY A 212 -3.33 2.18 9.31
N THR A 213 -4.21 1.28 8.88
CA THR A 213 -3.80 0.07 8.15
C THR A 213 -3.07 0.46 6.86
N LEU A 214 -1.88 -0.12 6.70
CA LEU A 214 -1.01 0.01 5.54
C LEU A 214 -1.24 -1.17 4.59
N ILE A 215 -1.37 -0.90 3.30
CA ILE A 215 -1.44 -1.93 2.25
C ILE A 215 -0.33 -1.61 1.24
N PHE A 216 0.52 -2.59 0.94
CA PHE A 216 1.59 -2.47 -0.04
C PHE A 216 1.30 -3.41 -1.21
N LEU A 217 1.25 -2.84 -2.42
CA LEU A 217 1.22 -3.58 -3.68
C LEU A 217 2.58 -3.41 -4.35
N THR A 218 3.41 -4.44 -4.32
CA THR A 218 4.83 -4.37 -4.74
C THR A 218 5.06 -5.23 -5.97
N TRP A 219 5.06 -4.63 -7.16
CA TRP A 219 5.44 -5.31 -8.39
C TRP A 219 6.96 -5.52 -8.39
N LEU A 220 7.40 -6.78 -8.49
CA LEU A 220 8.82 -7.12 -8.65
C LEU A 220 9.22 -7.10 -10.14
N ASN A 221 8.28 -7.48 -11.00
CA ASN A 221 8.35 -7.42 -12.45
C ASN A 221 6.89 -7.34 -13.00
N PRO A 222 6.65 -7.27 -14.32
CA PRO A 222 5.30 -7.15 -14.86
C PRO A 222 4.35 -8.29 -14.44
N SER A 223 4.79 -9.54 -14.34
CA SER A 223 3.92 -10.68 -14.04
C SER A 223 3.82 -11.09 -12.57
N LYS A 224 4.73 -10.62 -11.70
CA LYS A 224 4.84 -11.02 -10.29
C LYS A 224 4.77 -9.83 -9.33
N MET A 225 3.79 -9.84 -8.43
CA MET A 225 3.57 -8.82 -7.41
C MET A 225 3.44 -9.44 -6.02
N LEU A 226 4.06 -8.83 -5.01
CA LEU A 226 3.85 -9.14 -3.60
C LEU A 226 2.78 -8.23 -3.00
N VAL A 227 1.99 -8.77 -2.09
CA VAL A 227 1.00 -8.01 -1.32
C VAL A 227 1.31 -8.13 0.17
N CYS A 228 1.30 -6.99 0.86
CA CYS A 228 1.47 -6.93 2.32
C CYS A 228 0.38 -6.06 2.93
N VAL A 229 -0.20 -6.45 4.07
CA VAL A 229 -1.21 -5.67 4.81
C VAL A 229 -0.84 -5.64 6.29
N SER A 230 -0.46 -4.45 6.78
CA SER A 230 0.11 -4.25 8.13
C SER A 230 -0.69 -3.21 8.93
N SER A 231 -0.79 -3.39 10.24
CA SER A 231 -1.26 -2.36 11.18
C SER A 231 -0.11 -1.65 11.90
N ASP A 232 1.09 -2.23 11.87
CA ASP A 232 2.19 -1.95 12.81
C ASP A 232 3.47 -1.49 12.08
N GLY A 233 3.29 -0.67 11.03
CA GLY A 233 4.39 -0.12 10.24
C GLY A 233 4.84 -1.03 9.08
N ILE A 234 6.11 -0.90 8.70
CA ILE A 234 6.67 -1.55 7.50
C ILE A 234 6.71 -3.08 7.71
N PRO A 235 6.12 -3.89 6.80
CA PRO A 235 6.08 -5.35 6.94
C PRO A 235 7.46 -6.00 6.68
N SER A 236 7.76 -7.07 7.40
CA SER A 236 8.98 -7.87 7.24
C SER A 236 8.86 -9.01 6.21
N SER A 237 7.64 -9.42 5.88
CA SER A 237 7.31 -10.45 4.89
C SER A 237 6.03 -10.08 4.11
N ALA A 238 5.81 -10.71 2.96
CA ALA A 238 4.55 -10.59 2.22
C ALA A 238 3.47 -11.52 2.80
N ASP A 239 2.21 -11.09 2.76
CA ASP A 239 1.05 -11.95 3.02
C ASP A 239 0.79 -12.92 1.85
N ALA A 240 1.07 -12.47 0.61
CA ALA A 240 0.87 -13.28 -0.60
C ALA A 240 1.81 -12.87 -1.76
N THR A 241 1.95 -13.78 -2.72
CA THR A 241 2.47 -13.52 -4.07
C THR A 241 1.35 -13.70 -5.09
N ILE A 242 1.26 -12.79 -6.04
CA ILE A 242 0.29 -12.78 -7.14
C ILE A 242 1.07 -12.96 -8.45
N GLU A 243 0.71 -13.97 -9.25
CA GLU A 243 1.40 -14.34 -10.49
C GLU A 243 0.42 -14.36 -11.67
N SER A 244 0.28 -13.20 -12.32
CA SER A 244 -0.53 -12.98 -13.53
C SER A 244 -0.22 -11.57 -14.04
N GLU A 245 0.28 -11.44 -15.28
CA GLU A 245 0.49 -10.10 -15.88
C GLU A 245 -0.82 -9.35 -16.12
N ASN A 246 -1.92 -10.05 -16.41
CA ASN A 246 -3.23 -9.40 -16.61
C ASN A 246 -3.72 -8.74 -15.31
N VAL A 247 -3.58 -9.43 -14.17
CA VAL A 247 -4.04 -8.94 -12.86
C VAL A 247 -3.14 -7.82 -12.34
N THR A 248 -1.82 -7.98 -12.44
CA THR A 248 -0.86 -6.94 -12.01
C THR A 248 -0.89 -5.70 -12.90
N SER A 249 -1.10 -5.86 -14.22
CA SER A 249 -1.27 -4.75 -15.17
C SER A 249 -2.58 -4.00 -14.92
N ALA A 250 -3.69 -4.72 -14.76
CA ALA A 250 -4.97 -4.12 -14.40
C ALA A 250 -4.88 -3.36 -13.07
N LEU A 251 -4.23 -3.93 -12.05
CA LEU A 251 -3.98 -3.27 -10.77
C LEU A 251 -3.12 -2.00 -10.89
N PHE A 252 -2.16 -1.96 -11.81
CA PHE A 252 -1.36 -0.75 -12.05
C PHE A 252 -2.18 0.32 -12.79
N ASP A 253 -2.96 -0.08 -13.80
CA ASP A 253 -3.83 0.82 -14.57
C ASP A 253 -4.93 1.46 -13.71
N VAL A 254 -5.43 0.76 -12.68
CA VAL A 254 -6.35 1.34 -11.67
C VAL A 254 -5.82 2.63 -11.05
N PHE A 255 -4.50 2.81 -10.93
CA PHE A 255 -3.88 4.01 -10.35
C PHE A 255 -3.20 4.93 -11.38
N PHE A 256 -2.73 4.39 -12.51
CA PHE A 256 -1.88 5.12 -13.47
C PHE A 256 -2.36 5.11 -14.92
N GLY A 257 -3.48 4.43 -15.20
CA GLY A 257 -4.16 4.44 -16.50
C GLY A 257 -4.87 5.76 -16.81
N ASP A 258 -5.73 5.73 -17.83
CA ASP A 258 -6.43 6.92 -18.33
C ASP A 258 -7.56 7.38 -17.38
N ALA A 259 -8.16 6.44 -16.64
CA ALA A 259 -9.16 6.70 -15.60
C ALA A 259 -8.65 6.20 -14.22
N PRO A 260 -7.73 6.95 -13.57
CA PRO A 260 -7.11 6.55 -12.31
C PRO A 260 -8.02 6.83 -11.11
N VAL A 261 -8.07 5.90 -10.14
CA VAL A 261 -8.87 6.07 -8.91
C VAL A 261 -8.29 7.10 -7.92
N SER A 262 -7.10 7.63 -8.21
CA SER A 262 -6.50 8.78 -7.54
C SER A 262 -5.79 9.68 -8.58
N PRO A 263 -6.51 10.63 -9.21
CA PRO A 263 -5.90 11.57 -10.15
C PRO A 263 -4.80 12.44 -9.50
N SER A 264 -4.93 12.73 -8.21
CA SER A 264 -3.90 13.45 -7.42
C SER A 264 -2.60 12.66 -7.32
N LEU A 265 -2.65 11.33 -7.18
CA LEU A 265 -1.46 10.47 -7.17
C LEU A 265 -0.76 10.45 -8.54
N LYS A 266 -1.50 10.25 -9.64
CA LYS A 266 -0.92 10.23 -11.00
C LYS A 266 -0.28 11.58 -11.34
N ASN A 267 -0.95 12.69 -11.02
CA ASN A 267 -0.42 14.05 -11.18
C ASN A 267 0.83 14.28 -10.32
N SER A 268 0.83 13.88 -9.03
CA SER A 268 2.00 14.02 -8.16
C SER A 268 3.19 13.21 -8.67
N ALA A 269 2.98 11.97 -9.13
CA ALA A 269 4.02 11.15 -9.75
C ALA A 269 4.58 11.76 -11.04
N ALA A 270 3.72 12.36 -11.88
CA ALA A 270 4.14 13.07 -13.09
C ALA A 270 5.01 14.29 -12.78
N ASN A 271 4.68 15.06 -11.73
CA ASN A 271 5.52 16.16 -11.23
C ASN A 271 6.86 15.67 -10.67
N GLY A 272 6.87 14.52 -9.98
CA GLY A 272 8.08 13.86 -9.51
C GLY A 272 9.01 13.51 -10.68
N LEU A 273 8.47 12.85 -11.71
CA LEU A 273 9.22 12.50 -12.93
C LEU A 273 9.73 13.74 -13.67
N ALA A 274 8.89 14.76 -13.92
CA ALA A 274 9.32 16.01 -14.55
C ALA A 274 10.38 16.79 -13.73
N THR A 275 10.44 16.55 -12.42
CA THR A 275 11.47 17.13 -11.54
C THR A 275 12.80 16.38 -11.63
N ILE A 276 12.76 15.06 -11.87
CA ILE A 276 13.92 14.17 -11.89
C ILE A 276 14.52 14.02 -13.29
N LEU A 277 13.70 13.94 -14.33
CA LEU A 277 14.08 13.72 -15.74
C LEU A 277 14.44 15.04 -16.44
N LYS A 278 15.27 15.88 -15.81
CA LYS A 278 15.74 17.18 -16.32
C LYS A 278 17.08 17.10 -17.05
#